data_AF-A0A655DQE0-F1
#
_entry.id   AF-A0A655DQE0-F1
#
_cell.length_a   1.000
_cell.length_b   1.000
_cell.length_c   1.000
_cell.angle_alpha   90.00
_cell.angle_beta   90.00
_cell.angle_gamma   90.00
#
_symmetry.space_group_name_H-M   'P 1'
#
loop_
_entity.id
_entity.type
_entity.pdbx_description
1 polymer ?
#
loop_
_entity_poly.entity_id
_entity_poly.type
_entity_poly.pdbx_seq_one_letter_code
_entity_poly.pdbx_strand_id
1 'polypeptide(L)'
;MIGWDGHKMSKSRGNLVLVSALRAQDVEPSAVRLGLLAGHYRADRFWSQQVLDEATARLHRWRTATALPAGPAAVDVVARVRRYLADDLDTPKAIAALDGWVTDAVEYGGHDAGAPKLVATAIDALLGVDL
;
A
#
# COMPACT_ATOMS: atom_id res chain seq x y z
N MET A 1 17.75 -0.87 -5.71
CA MET A 1 17.51 -1.63 -6.97
C MET A 1 16.41 -2.65 -6.74
N ILE A 2 15.64 -3.03 -7.77
CA ILE A 2 14.67 -4.14 -7.67
C ILE A 2 15.26 -5.40 -8.31
N GLY A 3 15.34 -6.50 -7.55
CA GLY A 3 15.62 -7.84 -8.04
C GLY A 3 14.35 -8.68 -8.17
N TRP A 4 14.45 -9.90 -8.66
CA TRP A 4 13.37 -10.87 -8.74
C TRP A 4 13.84 -12.20 -8.16
N ASP A 5 13.04 -12.75 -7.24
CA ASP A 5 13.24 -14.07 -6.64
C ASP A 5 14.70 -14.31 -6.15
N GLY A 6 15.22 -13.38 -5.33
CA GLY A 6 16.58 -13.44 -4.80
C GLY A 6 17.72 -13.11 -5.79
N HIS A 7 17.41 -12.84 -7.05
CA HIS A 7 18.39 -12.52 -8.08
C HIS A 7 18.22 -11.11 -8.64
N LYS A 8 19.31 -10.51 -9.14
CA LYS A 8 19.22 -9.26 -9.89
C LYS A 8 18.36 -9.47 -11.15
N MET A 9 17.41 -8.58 -11.40
CA MET A 9 16.65 -8.57 -12.65
C MET A 9 17.54 -8.12 -13.82
N SER A 10 17.53 -8.86 -14.92
CA SER A 10 18.25 -8.50 -16.15
C SER A 10 17.65 -9.14 -17.38
N LYS A 11 17.70 -8.44 -18.51
CA LYS A 11 17.27 -8.96 -19.82
C LYS A 11 17.97 -10.27 -20.18
N SER A 12 19.29 -10.35 -19.94
CA SER A 12 20.10 -11.52 -20.28
C SER A 12 19.76 -12.78 -19.48
N ARG A 13 19.17 -12.64 -18.27
CA ARG A 13 18.71 -13.77 -17.45
C ARG A 13 17.26 -14.15 -17.70
N GLY A 14 16.54 -13.43 -18.57
CA GLY A 14 15.14 -13.71 -18.90
C GLY A 14 14.16 -13.55 -17.72
N ASN A 15 14.58 -12.92 -16.62
CA ASN A 15 13.85 -12.89 -15.36
C ASN A 15 13.15 -11.54 -15.10
N LEU A 16 12.77 -10.84 -16.17
CA LEU A 16 12.07 -9.57 -16.06
C LEU A 16 10.57 -9.80 -15.86
N VAL A 17 10.03 -9.21 -14.81
CA VAL A 17 8.58 -9.03 -14.67
C VAL A 17 8.20 -7.68 -15.25
N LEU A 18 7.46 -7.69 -16.35
CA LEU A 18 7.02 -6.46 -17.02
C LEU A 18 5.68 -6.00 -16.44
N VAL A 19 5.54 -4.69 -16.22
CA VAL A 19 4.26 -4.09 -15.81
C VAL A 19 3.15 -4.40 -16.84
N SER A 20 3.48 -4.43 -18.13
CA SER A 20 2.52 -4.82 -19.18
C SER A 20 2.06 -6.27 -19.04
N ALA A 21 2.96 -7.18 -18.64
CA ALA A 21 2.60 -8.58 -18.41
C ALA A 21 1.70 -8.73 -17.18
N LEU A 22 1.99 -8.01 -16.08
CA LEU A 22 1.14 -7.99 -14.89
C LEU A 22 -0.27 -7.47 -15.24
N ARG A 23 -0.37 -6.35 -15.97
CA ARG A 23 -1.66 -5.81 -16.41
C ARG A 23 -2.41 -6.75 -17.36
N ALA A 24 -1.70 -7.48 -18.22
CA ALA A 24 -2.31 -8.49 -19.10
C ALA A 24 -2.82 -9.73 -18.35
N GLN A 25 -2.39 -9.91 -17.09
CA GLN A 25 -2.88 -10.94 -16.17
C GLN A 25 -3.93 -10.38 -15.20
N ASP A 26 -4.53 -9.22 -15.52
CA ASP A 26 -5.53 -8.53 -14.71
C ASP A 26 -5.05 -8.15 -13.30
N VAL A 27 -3.73 -8.03 -13.10
CA VAL A 27 -3.18 -7.50 -11.86
C VAL A 27 -3.49 -6.02 -11.75
N GLU A 28 -4.12 -5.65 -10.64
CA GLU A 28 -4.53 -4.28 -10.41
C GLU A 28 -3.33 -3.33 -10.23
N PRO A 29 -3.28 -2.16 -10.93
CA PRO A 29 -2.20 -1.20 -10.78
C PRO A 29 -1.97 -0.72 -9.34
N SER A 30 -3.04 -0.56 -8.54
CA SER A 30 -2.96 -0.18 -7.13
C SER A 30 -2.21 -1.24 -6.29
N ALA A 31 -2.41 -2.53 -6.58
CA ALA A 31 -1.69 -3.61 -5.91
C ALA A 31 -0.20 -3.61 -6.29
N VAL A 32 0.13 -3.40 -7.58
CA VAL A 32 1.53 -3.23 -8.02
C VAL A 32 2.19 -2.07 -7.30
N ARG A 33 1.48 -0.94 -7.19
CA ARG A 33 1.97 0.26 -6.52
C ARG A 33 2.24 0.01 -5.04
N LEU A 34 1.31 -0.60 -4.31
CA LEU A 34 1.49 -0.96 -2.90
C LEU A 34 2.67 -1.92 -2.70
N GLY A 35 2.83 -2.93 -3.57
CA GLY A 35 3.97 -3.85 -3.50
C GLY A 35 5.31 -3.13 -3.67
N LEU A 36 5.38 -2.14 -4.55
CA LEU A 36 6.60 -1.34 -4.76
C LEU A 36 6.91 -0.38 -3.61
N LEU A 37 5.86 0.14 -2.94
CA LEU A 37 5.95 1.05 -1.79
C LEU A 37 6.16 0.32 -0.45
N ALA A 38 5.94 -0.99 -0.38
CA ALA A 38 6.05 -1.78 0.85
C ALA A 38 7.48 -1.77 1.44
N GLY A 39 8.50 -1.54 0.62
CA GLY A 39 9.89 -1.35 1.05
C GLY A 39 10.35 0.09 0.83
N HIS A 40 11.28 0.56 1.68
CA HIS A 40 11.88 1.88 1.56
C HIS A 40 12.56 2.06 0.18
N TYR A 41 12.39 3.22 -0.46
CA TYR A 41 12.80 3.40 -1.86
C TYR A 41 14.29 3.15 -2.11
N ARG A 42 15.14 3.55 -1.15
CA ARG A 42 16.61 3.38 -1.16
C ARG A 42 17.08 1.94 -0.96
N ALA A 43 16.25 1.07 -0.40
CA ALA A 43 16.62 -0.31 -0.11
C ALA A 43 16.63 -1.15 -1.39
N ASP A 44 17.63 -2.02 -1.49
CA ASP A 44 17.57 -3.14 -2.41
C ASP A 44 16.48 -4.12 -1.96
N ARG A 45 15.64 -4.53 -2.90
CA ARG A 45 14.47 -5.38 -2.61
C ARG A 45 14.14 -6.27 -3.79
N PHE A 46 13.46 -7.38 -3.51
CA PHE A 46 13.06 -8.35 -4.52
C PHE A 46 11.56 -8.29 -4.75
N TRP A 47 11.16 -8.24 -6.01
CA TRP A 47 9.79 -8.52 -6.42
C TRP A 47 9.58 -10.04 -6.42
N SER A 48 8.45 -10.49 -5.89
CA SER A 48 8.03 -11.89 -5.89
C SER A 48 6.50 -11.97 -5.94
N GLN A 49 5.97 -13.16 -6.20
CA GLN A 49 4.53 -13.38 -6.10
C GLN A 49 4.00 -13.06 -4.69
N GLN A 50 4.75 -13.42 -3.65
CA GLN A 50 4.39 -13.10 -2.27
C GLN A 50 4.21 -11.60 -2.02
N VAL A 51 5.10 -10.75 -2.56
CA VAL A 51 4.96 -9.28 -2.45
C VAL A 51 3.65 -8.81 -3.09
N LEU A 52 3.28 -9.40 -4.23
CA LEU A 52 2.03 -9.06 -4.91
C LEU A 52 0.80 -9.56 -4.12
N ASP A 53 0.86 -10.77 -3.57
CA ASP A 53 -0.24 -11.34 -2.78
C ASP A 53 -0.48 -10.51 -1.50
N GLU A 54 0.60 -10.12 -0.80
CA GLU A 54 0.53 -9.24 0.37
C GLU A 54 -0.03 -7.86 0.03
N ALA A 55 0.39 -7.28 -1.10
CA ALA A 55 -0.12 -5.98 -1.56
C ALA A 55 -1.61 -6.05 -1.94
N THR A 56 -2.03 -7.14 -2.57
CA THR A 56 -3.43 -7.38 -2.96
C THR A 56 -4.31 -7.56 -1.71
N ALA A 57 -3.85 -8.33 -0.74
CA ALA A 57 -4.56 -8.51 0.53
C ALA A 57 -4.67 -7.19 1.32
N ARG A 58 -3.60 -6.39 1.34
CA ARG A 58 -3.62 -5.05 1.94
C ARG A 58 -4.65 -4.15 1.26
N LEU A 59 -4.65 -4.10 -0.07
CA LEU A 59 -5.59 -3.29 -0.85
C LEU A 59 -7.05 -3.65 -0.52
N HIS A 60 -7.37 -4.96 -0.47
CA HIS A 60 -8.71 -5.42 -0.11
C HIS A 60 -9.12 -4.99 1.30
N ARG A 61 -8.22 -5.10 2.28
CA ARG A 61 -8.48 -4.64 3.64
C ARG A 61 -8.73 -3.14 3.71
N TRP A 62 -7.91 -2.36 3.03
CA TRP A 62 -8.04 -0.90 3.00
C TRP A 62 -9.39 -0.51 2.43
N ARG A 63 -9.80 -1.10 1.30
CA ARG A 63 -11.14 -0.93 0.71
C ARG A 63 -12.27 -1.25 1.68
N THR A 64 -12.13 -2.36 2.41
CA THR A 64 -13.15 -2.80 3.37
C THR A 64 -13.33 -1.76 4.47
N ALA A 65 -12.24 -1.28 5.07
CA ALA A 65 -12.30 -0.28 6.13
C ALA A 65 -12.79 1.09 5.63
N THR A 66 -12.38 1.52 4.43
CA THR A 66 -12.79 2.82 3.88
C THR A 66 -14.22 2.83 3.34
N ALA A 67 -14.85 1.67 3.16
CA ALA A 67 -16.26 1.52 2.81
C ALA A 67 -17.21 1.45 4.03
N LEU A 68 -16.67 1.42 5.26
CA LEU A 68 -17.49 1.43 6.48
C LEU A 68 -18.28 2.75 6.62
N PRO A 69 -19.47 2.72 7.24
CA PRO A 69 -20.27 3.94 7.46
C PRO A 69 -19.63 4.92 8.45
N ALA A 70 -18.76 4.43 9.34
CA ALA A 70 -17.99 5.23 10.29
C ALA A 70 -16.74 4.46 10.73
N GLY A 71 -15.73 5.18 11.24
CA GLY A 71 -14.51 4.60 11.79
C GLY A 71 -13.93 5.42 12.94
N PRO A 72 -12.75 5.02 13.46
CA PRO A 72 -11.99 5.81 14.42
C PRO A 72 -11.55 7.13 13.80
N ALA A 73 -11.40 8.17 14.62
CA ALA A 73 -10.97 9.50 14.14
C ALA A 73 -9.67 9.41 13.32
N ALA A 74 -9.68 9.93 12.10
CA ALA A 74 -8.60 9.75 11.13
C ALA A 74 -7.51 10.84 11.17
N VAL A 75 -7.71 11.91 11.95
CA VAL A 75 -6.80 13.07 11.95
C VAL A 75 -5.37 12.67 12.33
N ASP A 76 -5.21 11.84 13.37
CA ASP A 76 -3.89 11.40 13.82
C ASP A 76 -3.18 10.50 12.80
N VAL A 77 -3.88 9.49 12.24
CA VAL A 77 -3.27 8.60 11.24
C VAL A 77 -2.83 9.37 10.00
N VAL A 78 -3.62 10.33 9.51
CA VAL A 78 -3.23 11.16 8.37
C VAL A 78 -2.01 12.04 8.69
N ALA A 79 -1.94 12.60 9.90
CA ALA A 79 -0.78 13.37 10.34
C ALA A 79 0.48 12.50 10.43
N ARG A 80 0.36 11.27 10.94
CA ARG A 80 1.45 10.29 10.99
C ARG A 80 1.92 9.88 9.60
N VAL A 81 1.01 9.58 8.68
CA VAL A 81 1.34 9.27 7.27
C VAL A 81 2.14 10.41 6.65
N ARG A 82 1.67 11.66 6.76
CA ARG A 82 2.40 12.83 6.25
C ARG A 82 3.79 12.97 6.87
N ARG A 83 3.92 12.73 8.18
CA ARG A 83 5.20 12.78 8.88
C ARG A 83 6.17 11.71 8.37
N TYR A 84 5.74 10.47 8.22
CA TYR A 84 6.58 9.40 7.71
C TYR A 84 6.99 9.60 6.26
N LEU A 85 6.08 10.12 5.42
CA LEU A 85 6.43 10.48 4.04
C LEU A 85 7.43 11.65 3.99
N ALA A 86 7.34 12.61 4.90
CA ALA A 86 8.31 13.71 5.01
C ALA A 86 9.68 13.27 5.56
N ASP A 87 9.74 12.12 6.23
CA ASP A 87 10.96 11.51 6.77
C ASP A 87 11.57 10.54 5.75
N ASP A 88 12.30 11.08 4.76
CA ASP A 88 12.94 10.32 3.66
C ASP A 88 12.01 9.32 2.95
N LEU A 89 10.73 9.67 2.77
CA LEU A 89 9.74 8.79 2.14
C LEU A 89 9.67 7.41 2.84
N ASP A 90 9.55 7.38 4.17
CA ASP A 90 9.37 6.16 4.97
C ASP A 90 7.97 5.53 4.73
N THR A 91 7.79 5.00 3.53
CA THR A 91 6.58 4.31 3.09
C THR A 91 6.27 3.07 3.91
N PRO A 92 7.24 2.27 4.42
CA PRO A 92 6.93 1.18 5.35
C PRO A 92 6.20 1.66 6.61
N LYS A 93 6.65 2.75 7.26
CA LYS A 93 5.94 3.29 8.43
C LYS A 93 4.61 3.93 8.07
N ALA A 94 4.51 4.62 6.93
CA ALA A 94 3.24 5.17 6.45
C ALA A 94 2.20 4.07 6.23
N ILE A 95 2.58 2.97 5.56
CA ILE A 95 1.74 1.80 5.32
C ILE A 95 1.35 1.14 6.65
N ALA A 96 2.30 0.94 7.57
CA ALA A 96 2.00 0.34 8.88
C ALA A 96 1.01 1.19 9.71
N ALA A 97 1.10 2.52 9.62
CA ALA A 97 0.14 3.40 10.30
C ALA A 97 -1.28 3.26 9.75
N LEU A 98 -1.42 3.15 8.43
CA LEU A 98 -2.70 2.90 7.76
C LEU A 98 -3.22 1.49 8.07
N ASP A 99 -2.35 0.47 8.02
CA ASP A 99 -2.70 -0.90 8.38
C ASP A 99 -3.27 -0.98 9.81
N GLY A 100 -2.68 -0.24 10.76
CA GLY A 100 -3.18 -0.11 12.13
C GLY A 100 -4.57 0.53 12.22
N TRP A 101 -4.77 1.69 11.58
CA TRP A 101 -6.10 2.32 11.56
C TRP A 101 -7.16 1.43 10.90
N VAL A 102 -6.80 0.74 9.82
CA VAL A 102 -7.68 -0.22 9.12
C VAL A 102 -8.06 -1.38 10.02
N THR A 103 -7.11 -1.93 10.78
CA THR A 103 -7.40 -2.98 11.77
C THR A 103 -8.38 -2.45 12.82
N ASP A 104 -8.11 -1.28 13.41
CA ASP A 104 -8.98 -0.73 14.45
C ASP A 104 -10.40 -0.46 13.94
N ALA A 105 -10.52 0.07 12.72
CA ALA A 105 -11.80 0.37 12.10
C ALA A 105 -12.64 -0.90 11.85
N VAL A 106 -12.00 -2.00 11.44
CA VAL A 106 -12.70 -3.26 11.17
C VAL A 106 -13.04 -4.01 12.45
N GLU A 107 -12.14 -4.02 13.44
CA GLU A 107 -12.32 -4.80 14.68
C GLU A 107 -13.18 -4.10 15.72
N TYR A 108 -13.01 -2.78 15.89
CA TYR A 108 -13.63 -2.02 16.98
C TYR A 108 -14.61 -0.95 16.48
N GLY A 109 -14.61 -0.66 15.17
CA GLY A 109 -15.46 0.37 14.58
C GLY A 109 -15.09 1.78 15.04
N GLY A 110 -16.05 2.68 14.95
CA GLY A 110 -15.94 4.04 15.47
C GLY A 110 -17.15 4.89 15.11
N HIS A 111 -17.12 6.15 15.53
CA HIS A 111 -18.28 7.04 15.47
C HIS A 111 -18.11 8.19 14.46
N ASP A 112 -16.93 8.30 13.83
CA ASP A 112 -16.65 9.35 12.86
C ASP A 112 -17.05 8.89 11.45
N ALA A 113 -18.18 9.39 10.96
CA ALA A 113 -18.69 9.10 9.62
C ALA A 113 -17.82 9.70 8.49
N GLY A 114 -16.97 10.69 8.79
CA GLY A 114 -16.05 11.31 7.84
C GLY A 114 -14.71 10.58 7.72
N ALA A 115 -14.33 9.82 8.75
CA ALA A 115 -13.02 9.18 8.83
C ALA A 115 -12.71 8.21 7.66
N PRO A 116 -13.61 7.28 7.26
CA PRO A 116 -13.34 6.37 6.14
C PRO A 116 -13.01 7.11 4.83
N LYS A 117 -13.80 8.13 4.49
CA LYS A 117 -13.57 8.96 3.29
C LYS A 117 -12.28 9.77 3.38
N LEU A 118 -11.96 10.31 4.55
CA LEU A 118 -10.72 11.06 4.76
C LEU A 118 -9.50 10.15 4.57
N VAL A 119 -9.53 8.93 5.10
CA VAL A 119 -8.44 7.95 4.93
C VAL A 119 -8.31 7.54 3.46
N ALA A 120 -9.41 7.23 2.77
CA ALA A 120 -9.38 6.92 1.33
C ALA A 120 -8.76 8.06 0.50
N THR A 121 -9.18 9.29 0.77
CA THR A 121 -8.66 10.49 0.08
C THR A 121 -7.17 10.70 0.37
N ALA A 122 -6.73 10.43 1.61
CA ALA A 122 -5.32 10.52 1.96
C ALA A 122 -4.47 9.44 1.27
N ILE A 123 -5.00 8.21 1.14
CA ILE A 123 -4.35 7.11 0.43
C ILE A 123 -4.20 7.43 -1.06
N ASP A 124 -5.25 7.92 -1.70
CA ASP A 124 -5.19 8.38 -3.10
C ASP A 124 -4.19 9.55 -3.25
N ALA A 125 -4.39 10.65 -2.53
CA ALA A 125 -3.59 11.86 -2.74
C ALA A 125 -2.10 11.70 -2.38
N LEU A 126 -1.76 10.92 -1.36
CA LEU A 126 -0.39 10.81 -0.84
C LEU A 126 0.35 9.59 -1.35
N LEU A 127 -0.35 8.49 -1.61
CA LEU A 127 0.26 7.24 -2.07
C LEU A 127 -0.09 6.94 -3.52
N GLY A 128 -1.09 7.57 -4.13
CA GLY A 128 -1.55 7.32 -5.51
C GLY A 128 -2.20 5.95 -5.68
N VAL A 129 -2.85 5.45 -4.63
CA VAL A 129 -3.51 4.13 -4.60
C VAL A 129 -5.01 4.37 -4.63
N ASP A 130 -5.66 3.88 -5.68
CA ASP A 130 -7.11 3.98 -5.87
C ASP A 130 -7.81 2.83 -5.13
N LEU A 131 -8.74 3.17 -4.24
CA LEU A 131 -9.48 2.23 -3.37
C LEU A 131 -10.90 2.02 -3.87
#